data_AF-A0A9E0GZ04-F1
#
_entry.id   AF-A0A9E0GZ04-F1
#
_cell.length_a   1.000
_cell.length_b   1.000
_cell.length_c   1.000
_cell.angle_alpha   90.00
_cell.angle_beta   90.00
_cell.angle_gamma   90.00
#
_symmetry.space_group_name_H-M   'P 1'
#
loop_
_entity.id
_entity.type
_entity.pdbx_description
1 polymer ?
#
loop_
_entity_poly.entity_id
_entity_poly.type
_entity_poly.pdbx_seq_one_letter_code
_entity_poly.pdbx_strand_id
1 'polypeptide(L)'
;MDRLDSRILQALQDDSRQSIAELAARIGLSISACHRRMRLLEETGVITGYGARVDPGAIGLGLHALIDITLESQSSAAMEAFEQATVRFHDILECHLLSGTADYRLRIAARDMADYDRVHRRCLAELPGVATMHTSFIIRSIKHWAGYVLQTV
;
A
#
# COMPACT_ATOMS: atom_id res chain seq x y z
N MET A 1 -2.03 12.45 -19.24
CA MET A 1 -1.87 11.01 -19.45
C MET A 1 -2.76 10.61 -20.61
N ASP A 2 -2.22 9.93 -21.61
CA ASP A 2 -2.96 9.43 -22.77
C ASP A 2 -3.06 7.89 -22.79
N ARG A 3 -3.74 7.34 -23.80
CA ARG A 3 -3.87 5.89 -24.03
C ARG A 3 -2.56 5.11 -24.05
N LEU A 4 -1.47 5.70 -24.54
CA LEU A 4 -0.16 5.03 -24.59
C LEU A 4 0.44 4.98 -23.19
N ASP A 5 0.30 6.04 -22.41
CA ASP A 5 0.75 6.06 -21.01
C ASP A 5 0.01 5.00 -20.17
N SER A 6 -1.31 4.85 -20.34
CA SER A 6 -2.07 3.78 -19.67
C SER A 6 -1.58 2.38 -20.06
N ARG A 7 -1.17 2.16 -21.32
CA ARG A 7 -0.59 0.89 -21.76
C ARG A 7 0.81 0.65 -21.18
N ILE A 8 1.62 1.70 -21.04
CA ILE A 8 2.92 1.65 -20.35
C ILE A 8 2.71 1.19 -18.90
N LEU A 9 1.84 1.89 -18.18
CA LEU A 9 1.55 1.58 -16.78
C LEU A 9 0.97 0.17 -16.60
N GLN A 10 0.04 -0.25 -17.47
CA GLN A 10 -0.51 -1.62 -17.40
C GLN A 10 0.59 -2.66 -17.57
N ALA A 11 1.47 -2.49 -18.56
CA ALA A 11 2.56 -3.42 -18.79
C ALA A 11 3.54 -3.46 -17.62
N LEU A 12 3.84 -2.31 -16.99
CA LEU A 12 4.72 -2.21 -15.81
C LEU A 12 4.08 -2.80 -14.54
N GLN A 13 2.76 -2.67 -14.35
CA GLN A 13 2.04 -3.32 -13.25
C GLN A 13 2.07 -4.85 -13.38
N ASP A 14 2.02 -5.36 -14.61
CA ASP A 14 2.11 -6.80 -14.88
C ASP A 14 3.54 -7.32 -14.60
N ASP A 15 4.53 -6.65 -15.19
CA ASP A 15 5.95 -6.99 -15.07
C ASP A 15 6.84 -5.73 -15.20
N SER A 16 7.37 -5.24 -14.08
CA SER A 16 8.29 -4.10 -14.07
C SER A 16 9.74 -4.45 -14.41
N ARG A 17 10.09 -5.74 -14.54
CA ARG A 17 11.46 -6.18 -14.85
C ARG A 17 11.79 -6.15 -16.34
N GLN A 18 10.77 -6.05 -17.20
CA GLN A 18 10.97 -5.99 -18.64
C GLN A 18 11.86 -4.80 -19.03
N SER A 19 12.73 -5.01 -20.00
CA SER A 19 13.56 -3.94 -20.54
C SER A 19 12.71 -2.89 -21.26
N ILE A 20 13.23 -1.67 -21.35
CA ILE A 20 12.57 -0.60 -22.11
C ILE A 20 12.34 -0.96 -23.58
N ALA A 21 13.19 -1.84 -24.14
CA ALA A 21 13.05 -2.34 -25.51
C ALA A 21 11.86 -3.29 -25.66
N GLU A 22 11.69 -4.23 -24.73
CA GLU A 22 10.54 -5.15 -24.70
C GLU A 22 9.23 -4.39 -24.48
N LEU A 23 9.24 -3.42 -23.54
CA LEU A 23 8.10 -2.55 -23.26
C LEU A 23 7.69 -1.74 -24.51
N ALA A 24 8.68 -1.12 -25.18
CA ALA A 24 8.44 -0.35 -26.40
C ALA A 24 7.84 -1.23 -27.51
N ALA A 25 8.38 -2.43 -27.71
CA ALA A 25 7.87 -3.39 -28.69
C ALA A 25 6.44 -3.83 -28.38
N ARG A 26 6.12 -4.15 -27.12
CA ARG A 26 4.77 -4.54 -26.66
C ARG A 26 3.72 -3.44 -26.90
N ILE A 27 4.14 -2.18 -26.82
CA ILE A 27 3.23 -1.03 -26.94
C ILE A 27 3.13 -0.52 -28.39
N GLY A 28 4.15 -0.77 -29.22
CA GLY A 28 4.25 -0.25 -30.58
C GLY A 28 4.88 1.14 -30.62
N LEU A 29 5.86 1.39 -29.76
CA LEU A 29 6.63 2.64 -29.70
C LEU A 29 8.08 2.41 -30.11
N SER A 30 8.76 3.48 -30.52
CA SER A 30 10.24 3.47 -30.53
C SER A 30 10.76 3.42 -29.08
N ILE A 31 11.94 2.86 -28.90
CA ILE A 31 12.61 2.80 -27.58
C ILE A 31 12.73 4.20 -26.96
N SER A 32 13.13 5.20 -27.76
CA SER A 32 13.28 6.59 -27.30
C SER A 32 11.95 7.23 -26.87
N ALA A 33 10.86 6.95 -27.61
CA ALA A 33 9.53 7.46 -27.26
C ALA A 33 8.99 6.81 -25.98
N CYS A 34 9.17 5.50 -25.82
CA CYS A 34 8.78 4.76 -24.62
C CYS A 34 9.55 5.27 -23.39
N HIS A 35 10.87 5.41 -23.52
CA HIS A 35 11.73 5.91 -22.44
C HIS A 35 11.32 7.31 -21.97
N ARG A 36 11.07 8.24 -22.91
CA ARG A 36 10.63 9.61 -22.57
C ARG A 36 9.30 9.63 -21.82
N ARG A 37 8.33 8.80 -22.23
CA ARG A 37 7.02 8.71 -21.58
C ARG A 37 7.11 8.11 -20.18
N MET A 38 7.83 6.99 -20.03
CA MET A 38 8.07 6.36 -18.73
C MET A 38 8.72 7.33 -17.74
N ARG A 39 9.78 8.02 -18.19
CA ARG A 39 10.44 9.05 -17.39
C ARG A 39 9.51 10.19 -16.97
N LEU A 40 8.64 10.65 -17.87
CA LEU A 40 7.65 11.68 -17.52
C LEU A 40 6.65 11.17 -16.48
N LEU A 41 6.21 9.91 -16.57
CA LEU A 41 5.31 9.30 -15.58
C LEU A 41 5.98 9.16 -14.20
N GLU A 42 7.29 8.90 -14.16
CA GLU A 42 8.08 8.92 -12.93
C GLU A 42 8.22 10.35 -12.37
N GLU A 43 8.65 11.31 -13.21
CA GLU A 43 8.87 12.70 -12.81
C GLU A 43 7.59 13.40 -12.34
N THR A 44 6.43 13.02 -12.89
CA THR A 44 5.12 13.55 -12.49
C THR A 44 4.50 12.81 -11.30
N GLY A 45 5.17 11.79 -10.76
CA GLY A 45 4.69 11.01 -9.61
C GLY A 45 3.55 10.04 -9.92
N VAL A 46 3.22 9.82 -11.19
CA VAL A 46 2.24 8.79 -11.60
C VAL A 46 2.81 7.40 -11.33
N ILE A 47 4.09 7.20 -11.60
CA ILE A 47 4.85 6.05 -11.11
C ILE A 47 5.49 6.45 -9.79
N THR A 48 4.99 5.90 -8.70
CA THR A 48 5.49 6.18 -7.34
C THR A 48 6.68 5.30 -6.96
N GLY A 49 6.95 4.23 -7.70
CA GLY A 49 8.10 3.36 -7.49
C GLY A 49 7.96 2.00 -8.16
N TYR A 50 9.02 1.20 -8.03
CA TYR A 50 9.09 -0.17 -8.51
C TYR A 50 9.45 -1.10 -7.35
N GLY A 51 8.74 -2.22 -7.22
CA GLY A 51 8.95 -3.18 -6.13
C GLY A 51 8.60 -4.60 -6.51
N ALA A 52 9.28 -5.55 -5.89
CA ALA A 52 8.92 -6.97 -5.99
C ALA A 52 7.69 -7.26 -5.13
N ARG A 53 6.77 -8.07 -5.66
CA ARG A 53 5.66 -8.65 -4.87
C ARG A 53 6.17 -9.87 -4.13
N VAL A 54 6.13 -9.84 -2.81
CA VAL A 54 6.66 -10.89 -1.93
C VAL A 54 5.50 -11.62 -1.27
N ASP A 55 5.57 -12.95 -1.23
CA ASP A 55 4.63 -13.78 -0.46
C ASP A 55 4.92 -13.61 1.04
N PRO A 56 3.98 -13.04 1.84
CA PRO A 56 4.16 -12.88 3.27
C PRO A 56 4.37 -14.21 4.01
N GLY A 57 3.70 -15.29 3.59
CA GLY A 57 3.83 -16.60 4.21
C GLY A 57 5.24 -17.16 4.03
N ALA A 58 5.82 -16.99 2.84
CA ALA A 58 7.18 -17.46 2.53
C ALA A 58 8.28 -16.74 3.34
N ILE A 59 8.03 -15.53 3.82
CA ILE A 59 8.96 -14.77 4.68
C ILE A 59 8.59 -14.85 6.18
N GLY A 60 7.63 -15.72 6.52
CA GLY A 60 7.21 -15.98 7.89
C GLY A 60 6.34 -14.89 8.51
N LEU A 61 5.59 -14.12 7.70
CA LEU A 61 4.56 -13.17 8.11
C LEU A 61 3.16 -13.75 7.83
N GLY A 62 2.86 -14.85 8.54
CA GLY A 62 1.65 -15.64 8.32
C GLY A 62 0.38 -15.10 8.98
N LEU A 63 0.50 -14.18 9.94
CA LEU A 63 -0.63 -13.60 10.65
C LEU A 63 -0.87 -12.17 10.19
N HIS A 64 -2.06 -11.86 9.68
CA HIS A 64 -2.43 -10.51 9.28
C HIS A 64 -3.65 -10.06 10.07
N ALA A 65 -3.66 -8.79 10.47
CA ALA A 65 -4.77 -8.19 11.18
C ALA A 65 -5.19 -6.86 10.54
N LEU A 66 -6.49 -6.64 10.54
CA LEU A 66 -7.12 -5.36 10.24
C LEU A 66 -7.60 -4.76 11.56
N ILE A 67 -7.24 -3.51 11.81
CA ILE A 67 -7.59 -2.84 13.05
C ILE A 67 -8.36 -1.58 12.73
N ASP A 68 -9.58 -1.52 13.24
CA ASP A 68 -10.37 -0.29 13.27
C ASP A 68 -9.99 0.54 14.50
N ILE A 69 -9.71 1.81 14.25
CA ILE A 69 -9.34 2.80 15.25
C ILE A 69 -10.42 3.89 15.29
N THR A 70 -10.93 4.16 16.48
CA THR A 70 -11.71 5.37 16.76
C THR A 70 -10.91 6.25 17.71
N LEU A 71 -10.75 7.52 17.36
CA LEU A 71 -10.02 8.49 18.16
C LEU A 71 -10.93 9.10 19.24
N GLU A 72 -10.31 9.54 20.34
CA GLU A 72 -10.97 10.31 21.40
C GLU A 72 -11.44 11.68 20.89
N SER A 73 -10.72 12.25 19.92
CA SER A 73 -11.02 13.55 19.30
C SER A 73 -10.67 13.52 17.82
N GLN A 74 -11.59 14.01 16.99
CA GLN A 74 -11.38 14.23 15.55
C GLN A 74 -10.93 15.66 15.24
N SER A 75 -10.31 16.34 16.21
CA SER A 75 -9.68 17.64 15.95
C SER A 75 -8.47 17.45 15.02
N SER A 76 -8.18 18.45 14.18
CA SER A 76 -7.05 18.39 13.24
C SER A 76 -5.73 18.03 13.93
N ALA A 77 -5.48 18.57 15.13
CA ALA A 77 -4.25 18.30 15.88
C ALA A 77 -4.18 16.85 16.39
N ALA A 78 -5.31 16.28 16.83
CA ALA A 78 -5.36 14.89 17.28
C ALA A 78 -5.16 13.90 16.11
N MET A 79 -5.82 14.17 14.98
CA MET A 79 -5.65 13.38 13.76
C MET A 79 -4.21 13.43 13.26
N GLU A 80 -3.60 14.61 13.18
CA GLU A 80 -2.22 14.77 12.72
C GLU A 80 -1.22 14.06 13.63
N ALA A 81 -1.41 14.13 14.96
CA ALA A 81 -0.56 13.40 15.92
C ALA A 81 -0.65 11.87 15.73
N PHE A 82 -1.85 11.34 15.51
CA PHE A 82 -2.09 9.93 15.25
C PHE A 82 -1.44 9.47 13.92
N GLU A 83 -1.66 10.23 12.84
CA GLU A 83 -1.10 9.95 11.52
C GLU A 83 0.44 9.96 11.54
N GLN A 84 1.04 10.96 12.17
CA GLN A 84 2.50 11.06 12.31
C GLN A 84 3.09 9.91 13.14
N ALA A 85 2.39 9.46 14.19
CA ALA A 85 2.82 8.30 14.97
C ALA A 85 2.76 7.02 14.12
N THR A 86 1.68 6.84 13.37
CA THR A 86 1.44 5.66 12.53
C THR A 86 2.55 5.43 11.50
N VAL A 87 2.99 6.49 10.80
CA VAL A 87 4.04 6.40 9.76
C VAL A 87 5.39 5.93 10.31
N ARG A 88 5.64 6.08 11.63
CA ARG A 88 6.92 5.67 12.25
C ARG A 88 7.03 4.17 12.48
N PHE A 89 5.92 3.43 12.45
CA PHE A 89 5.90 2.02 12.77
C PHE A 89 5.85 1.15 11.51
N HIS A 90 6.97 0.48 11.20
CA HIS A 90 7.08 -0.42 10.05
C HIS A 90 6.15 -1.65 10.11
N ASP A 91 5.70 -2.03 11.31
CA ASP A 91 4.73 -3.12 11.47
C ASP A 91 3.35 -2.76 10.88
N ILE A 92 3.03 -1.48 10.77
CA ILE A 92 1.83 -0.96 10.10
C ILE A 92 2.11 -0.88 8.60
N LEU A 93 1.51 -1.80 7.84
CA LEU A 93 1.68 -1.88 6.39
C LEU A 93 0.86 -0.82 5.66
N GLU A 94 -0.33 -0.52 6.16
CA GLU A 94 -1.24 0.46 5.58
C GLU A 94 -2.05 1.13 6.69
N CYS A 95 -2.37 2.41 6.48
CA CYS A 95 -3.29 3.18 7.31
C CYS A 95 -4.18 4.02 6.39
N HIS A 96 -5.50 3.89 6.57
CA HIS A 96 -6.48 4.58 5.74
C HIS A 96 -7.47 5.33 6.63
N LEU A 97 -7.66 6.62 6.38
CA LEU A 97 -8.79 7.39 6.91
C LEU A 97 -10.08 6.90 6.26
N LEU A 98 -11.11 6.60 7.05
CA LEU A 98 -12.36 6.04 6.57
C LEU A 98 -13.52 7.03 6.77
N SER A 99 -14.46 7.03 5.82
CA SER A 99 -15.80 7.54 6.05
C SER A 99 -16.63 6.43 6.70
N GLY A 100 -16.92 6.48 8.00
CA GLY A 100 -17.69 5.43 8.66
C GLY A 100 -17.68 5.47 10.17
N THR A 101 -17.81 4.30 10.79
CA THR A 101 -17.86 4.12 12.26
C THR A 101 -16.49 4.15 12.92
N ALA A 102 -15.45 3.87 12.16
CA ALA A 102 -14.06 4.00 12.57
C ALA A 102 -13.44 5.18 11.83
N ASP A 103 -12.51 5.88 12.47
CA ASP A 103 -11.80 7.00 11.87
C ASP A 103 -10.71 6.47 10.95
N TYR A 104 -9.95 5.47 11.40
CA TYR A 104 -8.88 4.86 10.63
C TYR A 104 -8.99 3.33 10.60
N ARG A 105 -8.48 2.73 9.53
CA ARG A 105 -8.20 1.30 9.48
C ARG A 105 -6.74 1.03 9.15
N LEU A 106 -6.11 0.24 10.01
CA LEU A 106 -4.74 -0.23 9.87
C LEU A 106 -4.71 -1.65 9.29
N ARG A 107 -3.70 -1.94 8.48
CA ARG A 107 -3.30 -3.32 8.14
C ARG A 107 -1.92 -3.58 8.71
N ILE A 108 -1.79 -4.67 9.45
CA ILE A 108 -0.54 -5.09 10.09
C ILE A 108 -0.26 -6.55 9.75
N ALA A 109 1.02 -6.91 9.70
CA ALA A 109 1.45 -8.29 9.55
C ALA A 109 2.40 -8.67 10.69
N ALA A 110 2.26 -9.91 11.15
CA ALA A 110 3.02 -10.50 12.23
C ALA A 110 3.36 -11.95 11.87
N ARG A 111 4.35 -12.52 12.56
CA ARG A 111 4.73 -13.92 12.37
C ARG A 111 3.68 -14.88 12.90
N ASP A 112 3.20 -14.61 14.11
CA ASP A 112 2.23 -15.39 14.87
C ASP A 112 1.57 -14.51 15.96
N MET A 113 0.78 -15.12 16.85
CA MET A 113 0.07 -14.40 17.91
C MET A 113 1.01 -13.78 18.96
N ALA A 114 2.16 -14.40 19.24
CA ALA A 114 3.14 -13.85 20.18
C ALA A 114 3.86 -12.64 19.59
N ASP A 115 4.17 -12.72 18.29
CA ASP A 115 4.68 -11.61 17.49
C ASP A 115 3.68 -10.44 17.45
N TYR A 116 2.38 -10.75 17.29
CA TYR A 116 1.31 -9.75 17.36
C TYR A 116 1.19 -9.09 18.74
N ASP A 117 1.28 -9.82 19.86
CA ASP A 117 1.29 -9.22 21.20
C ASP A 117 2.46 -8.22 21.36
N ARG A 118 3.64 -8.52 20.79
CA ARG A 118 4.74 -7.56 20.76
C ARG A 118 4.39 -6.31 19.96
N VAL A 119 3.82 -6.46 18.76
CA VAL A 119 3.38 -5.32 17.93
C VAL A 119 2.32 -4.50 18.68
N HIS A 120 1.37 -5.15 19.34
CA HIS A 120 0.35 -4.48 20.12
C HIS A 120 0.94 -3.60 21.22
N ARG A 121 1.85 -4.15 22.02
CA ARG A 121 2.46 -3.41 23.15
C ARG A 121 3.42 -2.31 22.72
N ARG A 122 4.16 -2.49 21.63
CA ARG A 122 5.25 -1.57 21.22
C ARG A 122 4.86 -0.56 20.15
N CYS A 123 3.78 -0.82 19.43
CA CYS A 123 3.31 0.01 18.33
C CYS A 123 1.88 0.49 18.61
N LEU A 124 0.92 -0.42 18.75
CA LEU A 124 -0.49 -0.03 18.80
C LEU A 124 -0.86 0.73 20.09
N ALA A 125 -0.33 0.29 21.23
CA ALA A 125 -0.54 0.94 22.52
C ALA A 125 0.11 2.34 22.63
N GLU A 126 1.07 2.64 21.76
CA GLU A 126 1.77 3.93 21.70
C GLU A 126 1.08 4.93 20.75
N LEU A 127 0.02 4.52 20.05
CA LEU A 127 -0.74 5.40 19.17
C LEU A 127 -1.54 6.41 20.01
N PRO A 128 -1.33 7.73 19.81
CA PRO A 128 -1.95 8.74 20.65
C PRO A 128 -3.44 8.91 20.34
N GLY A 129 -4.22 9.21 21.37
CA GLY A 129 -5.62 9.61 21.23
C GLY A 129 -6.55 8.50 20.74
N VAL A 130 -6.18 7.23 20.90
CA VAL A 130 -7.02 6.07 20.54
C VAL A 130 -8.04 5.79 21.65
N ALA A 131 -9.33 5.95 21.34
CA ALA A 131 -10.41 5.65 22.28
C ALA A 131 -10.75 4.15 22.27
N THR A 132 -10.88 3.57 21.07
CA THR A 132 -11.21 2.15 20.92
C THR A 132 -10.46 1.54 19.75
N MET A 133 -10.20 0.24 19.88
CA MET A 133 -9.62 -0.58 18.84
C MET A 133 -10.44 -1.84 18.64
N HIS A 134 -10.76 -2.18 17.40
CA HIS A 134 -11.37 -3.46 17.06
C HIS A 134 -10.50 -4.21 16.06
N THR A 135 -9.94 -5.34 16.50
CA THR A 135 -9.01 -6.15 15.70
C THR A 135 -9.74 -7.33 15.06
N SER A 136 -9.59 -7.49 13.75
CA SER A 136 -10.03 -8.66 12.99
C SER A 136 -8.83 -9.35 12.35
N PHE A 137 -8.60 -10.62 12.68
CA PHE A 137 -7.56 -11.41 12.05
C PHE A 137 -8.03 -11.96 10.69
N ILE A 138 -7.19 -11.84 9.67
CA ILE A 138 -7.47 -12.39 8.35
C ILE A 138 -7.25 -13.90 8.40
N ILE A 139 -8.34 -14.67 8.25
CA ILE A 139 -8.27 -16.13 8.20
C ILE A 139 -7.66 -16.60 6.89
N ARG A 140 -8.08 -15.99 5.77
CA ARG A 140 -7.59 -16.33 4.42
C ARG A 140 -7.76 -15.16 3.47
N SER A 141 -6.69 -14.80 2.78
CA SER A 141 -6.73 -13.86 1.66
C SER A 141 -7.24 -14.57 0.40
N ILE A 142 -8.31 -14.05 -0.20
CA ILE A 142 -8.90 -14.62 -1.43
C ILE A 142 -8.25 -14.02 -2.68
N LYS A 143 -7.96 -12.73 -2.66
CA LYS A 143 -7.39 -11.96 -3.77
C LYS A 143 -6.42 -10.92 -3.21
N HIS A 144 -5.22 -10.85 -3.78
CA HIS A 144 -4.23 -9.83 -3.46
C HIS A 144 -4.31 -8.67 -4.45
N TRP A 145 -3.79 -7.50 -4.05
CA TRP A 145 -3.65 -6.37 -4.97
C TRP A 145 -2.65 -6.72 -6.09
N ALA A 146 -3.02 -6.39 -7.32
CA ALA A 146 -2.26 -6.74 -8.53
C ALA A 146 -2.17 -5.55 -9.50
N GLY A 147 -2.31 -4.32 -9.00
CA GLY A 147 -2.37 -3.11 -9.81
C GLY A 147 -3.79 -2.57 -10.00
N TYR A 148 -3.88 -1.41 -10.65
CA TYR A 148 -5.11 -0.70 -10.96
C TYR A 148 -5.64 -1.03 -12.36
N VAL A 149 -6.96 -0.92 -12.53
CA VAL A 149 -7.58 -0.96 -13.86
C VAL A 149 -7.37 0.41 -14.50
N LEU A 150 -6.64 0.45 -15.61
CA LEU A 150 -6.35 1.69 -16.32
C LEU A 150 -7.30 1.82 -17.50
N GLN A 151 -8.28 2.73 -17.38
CA GLN A 151 -9.18 3.03 -18.47
C GLN A 151 -8.43 3.74 -19.59
N THR A 152 -8.71 3.31 -20.81
CA THR A 152 -8.17 3.92 -22.01
C THR A 152 -9.06 5.08 -22.42
N VAL A 153 -8.78 6.29 -21.95
CA VAL A 153 -9.44 7.50 -22.47
C VAL A 153 -8.95 7.78 -23.89
#